data_AF-A0A7M3M5W3-F1
#
_entry.id   AF-A0A7M3M5W3-F1
#
_cell.length_a   1.000
_cell.length_b   1.000
_cell.length_c   1.000
_cell.angle_alpha   90.00
_cell.angle_beta   90.00
_cell.angle_gamma   90.00
#
_symmetry.space_group_name_H-M   'P 1'
#
loop_
_entity.id
_entity.type
_entity.pdbx_description
1 polymer ?
#
loop_
_entity_poly.entity_id
_entity_poly.type
_entity_poly.pdbx_seq_one_letter_code
_entity_poly.pdbx_strand_id
1 'polypeptide(L)'
;MIDSRASRATASISARVLAVLLPYRRAADPAEAPDHPEQLFQIEQFVRAGEPIVFTLPGFPCKSTNPAKVLGPLPDESERLSLRFLDRLCARIAEVYPPGARLVICAEGHVFGDLIGVSDAHIDAYVEELRAIVRRERLTRLTTFDLREVYGDLPYAGKRALVDAVYAPSMESLWAQARADADTQRLYRGIARSLAEDARAVAFPGPRSALRRAHRDRAYGVLRRSRAWCDLIADHHPRSVRLSVHPQRSGAAKFGIRLLEADDVWATPWHSAALRCADGGWRLMRRADAERLGRLVVRHGRPSHFEAR
;
A
#
# COMPACT_ATOMS: atom_id res chain seq x y z
N MET A 1 -34.87 -22.41 -12.72
CA MET A 1 -34.29 -21.88 -13.98
C MET A 1 -33.86 -20.41 -13.87
N ILE A 2 -34.60 -19.56 -13.13
CA ILE A 2 -34.26 -18.15 -12.87
C ILE A 2 -32.95 -17.99 -12.07
N ASP A 3 -32.74 -18.84 -11.06
CA ASP A 3 -31.55 -18.83 -10.18
C ASP A 3 -30.23 -19.11 -10.94
N SER A 4 -30.27 -20.01 -11.92
CA SER A 4 -29.12 -20.32 -12.80
C SER A 4 -28.71 -19.15 -13.69
N ARG A 5 -29.64 -18.31 -14.15
CA ARG A 5 -29.32 -17.13 -14.97
C ARG A 5 -28.77 -15.98 -14.14
N ALA A 6 -29.34 -15.72 -12.96
CA ALA A 6 -28.85 -14.71 -12.04
C ALA A 6 -27.43 -15.04 -11.53
N SER A 7 -27.17 -16.31 -11.22
CA SER A 7 -25.85 -16.80 -10.83
C SER A 7 -24.81 -16.62 -11.96
N ARG A 8 -25.15 -16.97 -13.21
CA ARG A 8 -24.27 -16.73 -14.36
C ARG A 8 -23.99 -15.25 -14.63
N ALA A 9 -25.01 -14.39 -14.50
CA ALA A 9 -24.84 -12.95 -14.68
C ALA A 9 -23.91 -12.36 -13.61
N THR A 10 -24.07 -12.78 -12.36
CA THR A 10 -23.19 -12.39 -11.25
C THR A 10 -21.74 -12.79 -11.55
N ALA A 11 -21.50 -14.06 -11.86
CA ALA A 11 -20.15 -14.56 -12.16
C ALA A 11 -19.52 -13.81 -13.35
N SER A 12 -20.30 -13.51 -14.39
CA SER A 12 -19.85 -12.74 -15.55
C SER A 12 -19.44 -11.30 -15.18
N ILE A 13 -20.25 -10.60 -14.37
CA ILE A 13 -19.92 -9.25 -13.89
C ILE A 13 -18.66 -9.29 -13.02
N SER A 14 -18.57 -10.22 -12.07
CA SER A 14 -17.41 -10.36 -11.19
C SER A 14 -16.11 -10.61 -11.97
N ALA A 15 -16.16 -11.46 -12.99
CA ALA A 15 -15.04 -11.69 -13.89
C ALA A 15 -14.63 -10.43 -14.65
N ARG A 16 -15.60 -9.62 -15.13
CA ARG A 16 -15.33 -8.34 -15.79
C ARG A 16 -14.71 -7.32 -14.84
N VAL A 17 -15.16 -7.25 -13.59
CA VAL A 17 -14.56 -6.39 -12.57
C VAL A 17 -13.12 -6.82 -12.29
N LEU A 18 -12.87 -8.12 -12.10
CA LEU A 18 -11.51 -8.64 -11.90
C LEU A 18 -10.61 -8.32 -13.10
N ALA A 19 -11.14 -8.41 -14.33
CA ALA A 19 -10.40 -8.06 -15.55
C ALA A 19 -9.95 -6.59 -15.59
N VAL A 20 -10.63 -5.68 -14.89
CA VAL A 20 -10.17 -4.28 -14.73
C VAL A 20 -8.94 -4.18 -13.82
N LEU A 21 -8.80 -5.09 -12.83
CA LEU A 21 -7.68 -5.11 -11.88
C LEU A 21 -6.42 -5.80 -12.45
N LEU A 22 -6.61 -6.86 -13.24
CA LEU A 22 -5.52 -7.73 -13.71
C LEU A 22 -4.35 -7.02 -14.42
N PRO A 23 -4.55 -5.99 -15.26
CA PRO A 23 -3.45 -5.23 -15.88
C PRO A 23 -2.51 -4.56 -14.86
N TYR A 24 -2.98 -4.38 -13.62
CA TYR A 24 -2.23 -3.75 -12.53
C TYR A 24 -1.79 -4.74 -11.47
N ARG A 25 -1.90 -6.05 -11.72
CA ARG A 25 -1.49 -7.10 -10.77
C ARG A 25 0.00 -6.98 -10.45
N ARG A 26 0.33 -6.82 -9.18
CA ARG A 26 1.67 -6.94 -8.60
C ARG A 26 1.88 -8.40 -8.17
N ALA A 27 2.33 -9.24 -9.10
CA ALA A 27 2.55 -10.66 -8.87
C ALA A 27 3.88 -10.94 -8.16
N ALA A 28 3.92 -11.95 -7.29
CA ALA A 28 5.17 -12.47 -6.72
C ALA A 28 6.02 -13.19 -7.77
N ASP A 29 5.38 -13.87 -8.72
CA ASP A 29 5.97 -14.47 -9.91
C ASP A 29 5.19 -14.02 -11.15
N PRO A 30 5.78 -13.17 -12.03
CA PRO A 30 5.12 -12.73 -13.26
C PRO A 30 4.84 -13.84 -14.28
N ALA A 31 5.54 -14.98 -14.20
CA ALA A 31 5.36 -16.10 -15.11
C ALA A 31 4.18 -17.02 -14.69
N GLU A 32 3.69 -16.90 -13.46
CA GLU A 32 2.60 -17.71 -12.93
C GLU A 32 1.24 -17.25 -13.49
N ALA A 33 0.50 -18.21 -14.08
CA ALA A 33 -0.84 -17.97 -14.59
C ALA A 33 -1.76 -17.41 -13.48
N PRO A 34 -2.49 -16.31 -13.73
CA PRO A 34 -3.35 -15.70 -12.72
C PRO A 34 -4.55 -16.58 -12.41
N ASP A 35 -4.68 -16.96 -11.14
CA ASP A 35 -5.89 -17.51 -10.55
C ASP A 35 -6.26 -16.69 -9.30
N HIS A 36 -7.52 -16.28 -9.23
CA HIS A 36 -8.01 -15.28 -8.28
C HIS A 36 -9.38 -15.66 -7.66
N PRO A 37 -9.53 -16.90 -7.14
CA PRO A 37 -10.81 -17.38 -6.61
C PRO A 37 -11.27 -16.55 -5.42
N GLU A 38 -10.33 -16.13 -4.55
CA GLU A 38 -10.60 -15.28 -3.39
C GLU A 38 -11.16 -13.92 -3.80
N GLN A 39 -10.57 -13.28 -4.81
CA GLN A 39 -11.07 -11.99 -5.28
C GLN A 39 -12.41 -12.13 -5.99
N LEU A 40 -12.61 -13.17 -6.81
CA LEU A 40 -13.91 -13.44 -7.43
C LEU A 40 -14.98 -13.65 -6.37
N PHE A 41 -14.71 -14.47 -5.34
CA PHE A 41 -15.63 -14.69 -4.24
C PHE A 41 -15.99 -13.39 -3.52
N GLN A 42 -14.98 -12.57 -3.14
CA GLN A 42 -15.20 -11.29 -2.47
C GLN A 42 -16.00 -10.31 -3.34
N ILE A 43 -15.71 -10.23 -4.65
CA ILE A 43 -16.43 -9.37 -5.59
C ILE A 43 -17.88 -9.85 -5.77
N GLU A 44 -18.10 -11.15 -5.92
CA GLU A 44 -19.43 -11.74 -6.09
C GLU A 44 -20.37 -11.42 -4.93
N GLN A 45 -19.87 -11.34 -3.70
CA GLN A 45 -20.68 -10.96 -2.54
C GLN A 45 -21.34 -9.59 -2.73
N PHE A 46 -20.59 -8.60 -3.24
CA PHE A 46 -21.13 -7.26 -3.55
C PHE A 46 -22.05 -7.28 -4.76
N VAL A 47 -21.65 -7.98 -5.82
CA VAL A 47 -22.43 -8.04 -7.07
C VAL A 47 -23.80 -8.66 -6.82
N ARG A 48 -23.89 -9.75 -6.05
CA ARG A 48 -25.16 -10.39 -5.66
C ARG A 48 -26.04 -9.45 -4.83
N ALA A 49 -25.43 -8.63 -3.98
CA ALA A 49 -26.14 -7.66 -3.15
C ALA A 49 -26.52 -6.37 -3.91
N GLY A 50 -25.98 -6.14 -5.10
CA GLY A 50 -26.20 -4.90 -5.85
C GLY A 50 -25.53 -3.67 -5.22
N GLU A 51 -24.50 -3.87 -4.40
CA GLU A 51 -23.83 -2.82 -3.63
C GLU A 51 -22.48 -2.41 -4.23
N PRO A 52 -22.02 -1.15 -4.05
CA PRO A 52 -20.69 -0.75 -4.46
C PRO A 52 -19.60 -1.64 -3.85
N ILE A 53 -18.65 -2.09 -4.67
CA ILE A 53 -17.52 -2.91 -4.22
C ILE A 53 -16.61 -2.04 -3.34
N VAL A 54 -16.27 -2.56 -2.16
CA VAL A 54 -15.38 -1.87 -1.23
C VAL A 54 -14.00 -2.50 -1.29
N PHE A 55 -13.00 -1.72 -1.69
CA PHE A 55 -11.60 -2.12 -1.61
C PHE A 55 -10.95 -1.56 -0.34
N THR A 56 -10.08 -2.34 0.30
CA THR A 56 -9.18 -1.86 1.36
C THR A 56 -7.74 -1.95 0.88
N LEU A 57 -6.95 -0.89 1.08
CA LEU A 57 -5.55 -0.84 0.68
C LEU A 57 -4.67 -0.30 1.82
N PRO A 58 -3.98 -1.18 2.57
CA PRO A 58 -2.89 -0.76 3.44
C PRO A 58 -1.77 -0.12 2.62
N GLY A 59 -1.34 1.08 3.02
CA GLY A 59 -0.28 1.82 2.34
C GLY A 59 -0.28 3.30 2.72
N PHE A 60 0.53 4.08 2.02
CA PHE A 60 0.71 5.53 2.27
C PHE A 60 1.06 5.86 3.74
N PRO A 61 2.09 5.24 4.34
CA PRO A 61 2.43 5.47 5.74
C PRO A 61 3.02 6.87 5.99
N CYS A 62 4.12 7.16 5.29
CA CYS A 62 4.89 8.40 5.30
C CYS A 62 5.99 8.25 4.24
N LYS A 63 6.62 9.36 3.81
CA LYS A 63 7.82 9.28 2.96
C LYS A 63 8.98 8.60 3.70
N SER A 64 9.82 7.90 2.94
CA SER A 64 11.13 7.38 3.39
C SER A 64 11.97 8.50 4.03
N THR A 65 12.73 8.16 5.07
CA THR A 65 13.70 9.07 5.70
C THR A 65 14.98 9.21 4.88
N ASN A 66 15.18 8.40 3.83
CA ASN A 66 16.36 8.45 2.99
C ASN A 66 16.18 9.49 1.86
N PRO A 67 16.95 10.59 1.89
CA PRO A 67 16.83 11.67 0.90
C PRO A 67 17.22 11.24 -0.52
N ALA A 68 17.93 10.12 -0.71
CA ALA A 68 18.23 9.56 -2.03
C ALA A 68 17.05 8.80 -2.66
N LYS A 69 16.02 8.46 -1.88
CA LYS A 69 14.80 7.76 -2.35
C LYS A 69 13.69 8.73 -2.71
N VAL A 70 13.53 9.82 -1.96
CA VAL A 70 12.36 10.71 -2.02
C VAL A 70 12.74 12.20 -2.09
N LEU A 71 11.82 13.04 -2.55
CA LEU A 71 12.02 14.48 -2.73
C LEU A 71 11.90 15.30 -1.43
N GLY A 72 11.20 14.77 -0.43
CA GLY A 72 10.94 15.44 0.84
C GLY A 72 10.05 14.57 1.74
N PRO A 73 9.59 15.10 2.89
CA PRO A 73 8.79 14.34 3.86
C PRO A 73 7.29 14.27 3.52
N LEU A 74 6.80 15.18 2.66
CA LEU A 74 5.38 15.27 2.30
C LEU A 74 5.08 14.50 0.99
N PRO A 75 3.82 14.08 0.77
CA PRO A 75 3.35 13.57 -0.52
C PRO A 75 3.74 14.49 -1.69
N ASP A 76 4.22 13.89 -2.77
CA ASP A 76 4.60 14.60 -4.00
C ASP A 76 3.80 14.08 -5.21
N GLU A 77 4.30 14.29 -6.43
CA GLU A 77 3.61 13.84 -7.64
C GLU A 77 3.40 12.33 -7.65
N SER A 78 4.27 11.56 -6.98
CA SER A 78 4.19 10.10 -6.89
C SER A 78 2.90 9.66 -6.22
N GLU A 79 2.59 10.23 -5.05
CA GLU A 79 1.33 9.97 -4.34
C GLU A 79 0.15 10.51 -5.13
N ARG A 80 0.25 11.72 -5.66
CA ARG A 80 -0.83 12.35 -6.43
C ARG A 80 -1.28 11.48 -7.60
N LEU A 81 -0.34 11.01 -8.42
CA LEU A 81 -0.61 10.14 -9.56
C LEU A 81 -1.17 8.78 -9.11
N SER A 82 -0.68 8.24 -8.00
CA SER A 82 -1.17 6.98 -7.44
C SER A 82 -2.62 7.08 -6.95
N LEU A 83 -2.97 8.17 -6.26
CA LEU A 83 -4.34 8.44 -5.82
C LEU A 83 -5.27 8.60 -7.04
N ARG A 84 -4.86 9.36 -8.05
CA ARG A 84 -5.64 9.48 -9.30
C ARG A 84 -5.84 8.15 -9.99
N PHE A 85 -4.82 7.29 -10.00
CA PHE A 85 -4.92 5.94 -10.55
C PHE A 85 -5.98 5.13 -9.80
N LEU A 86 -5.97 5.13 -8.47
CA LEU A 86 -6.94 4.39 -7.66
C LEU A 86 -8.38 4.89 -7.84
N ASP A 87 -8.59 6.22 -7.92
CA ASP A 87 -9.92 6.77 -8.19
C ASP A 87 -10.42 6.37 -9.59
N ARG A 88 -9.56 6.49 -10.61
CA ARG A 88 -9.86 6.07 -11.98
C ARG A 88 -10.12 4.57 -12.10
N LEU A 89 -9.42 3.75 -11.33
CA LEU A 89 -9.67 2.32 -11.27
C LEU A 89 -11.10 2.04 -10.82
N CYS A 90 -11.55 2.71 -9.75
CA CYS A 90 -12.92 2.61 -9.27
C CYS A 90 -13.94 3.14 -10.29
N ALA A 91 -13.60 4.21 -11.03
CA ALA A 91 -14.43 4.74 -12.11
C ALA A 91 -14.61 3.71 -13.25
N ARG A 92 -13.53 3.03 -13.67
CA ARG A 92 -13.59 1.98 -14.69
C ARG A 92 -14.40 0.76 -14.27
N ILE A 93 -14.41 0.44 -12.98
CA ILE A 93 -15.28 -0.61 -12.45
C ILE A 93 -16.76 -0.23 -12.61
N ALA A 94 -17.11 1.05 -12.42
CA ALA A 94 -18.48 1.53 -12.60
C ALA A 94 -19.00 1.39 -14.04
N GLU A 95 -18.11 1.38 -15.04
CA GLU A 95 -18.46 1.15 -16.45
C GLU A 95 -18.95 -0.29 -16.72
N VAL A 96 -18.49 -1.26 -15.91
CA VAL A 96 -18.87 -2.68 -16.06
C VAL A 96 -19.86 -3.16 -15.00
N TYR A 97 -19.95 -2.45 -13.89
CA TYR A 97 -20.83 -2.73 -12.75
C TYR A 97 -21.41 -1.41 -12.21
N PRO A 98 -22.66 -1.04 -12.53
CA PRO A 98 -23.21 0.30 -12.27
C PRO A 98 -23.12 0.82 -10.82
N PRO A 99 -23.31 -0.01 -9.76
CA PRO A 99 -23.08 0.44 -8.38
C PRO A 99 -21.64 0.89 -8.11
N GLY A 100 -20.69 0.46 -8.96
CA GLY A 100 -19.31 0.91 -8.97
C GLY A 100 -18.48 0.35 -7.82
N ALA A 101 -17.47 1.13 -7.45
CA ALA A 101 -16.55 0.78 -6.39
C ALA A 101 -16.08 2.02 -5.62
N ARG A 102 -15.67 1.80 -4.38
CA ARG A 102 -14.95 2.76 -3.54
C ARG A 102 -13.72 2.09 -2.94
N LEU A 103 -12.70 2.89 -2.64
CA LEU A 103 -11.46 2.41 -2.05
C LEU A 103 -11.16 3.15 -0.74
N VAL A 104 -10.93 2.36 0.30
CA VAL A 104 -10.49 2.83 1.61
C VAL A 104 -8.97 2.68 1.70
N ILE A 105 -8.27 3.79 1.75
CA ILE A 105 -6.82 3.84 1.97
C ILE A 105 -6.59 3.67 3.48
N CYS A 106 -6.06 2.52 3.87
CA CYS A 106 -5.78 2.20 5.26
C CYS A 106 -4.37 2.72 5.61
N ALA A 107 -4.27 4.02 5.91
CA ALA A 107 -3.01 4.70 6.18
C ALA A 107 -2.34 4.15 7.44
N GLU A 108 -1.13 3.63 7.28
CA GLU A 108 -0.50 2.75 8.27
C GLU A 108 0.70 3.39 9.00
N GLY A 109 0.98 4.67 8.75
CA GLY A 109 2.15 5.37 9.30
C GLY A 109 2.21 5.34 10.83
N HIS A 110 1.10 5.68 11.50
CA HIS A 110 1.03 5.71 12.97
C HIS A 110 1.14 4.33 13.62
N VAL A 111 0.91 3.26 12.85
CA VAL A 111 1.14 1.88 13.31
C VAL A 111 2.65 1.61 13.43
N PHE A 112 3.46 2.22 12.57
CA PHE A 112 4.88 1.87 12.40
C PHE A 112 5.87 2.94 12.85
N GLY A 113 5.46 4.18 13.14
CA GLY A 113 6.35 5.34 13.30
C GLY A 113 7.62 5.09 14.14
N ASP A 114 7.47 4.48 15.33
CA ASP A 114 8.56 4.10 16.23
C ASP A 114 9.52 3.04 15.63
N LEU A 115 8.98 2.10 14.87
CA LEU A 115 9.74 1.07 14.17
C LEU A 115 10.42 1.57 12.90
N ILE A 116 9.94 2.63 12.27
CA ILE A 116 10.56 3.18 11.05
C ILE A 116 11.34 4.47 11.31
N GLY A 117 11.34 4.97 12.55
CA GLY A 117 12.09 6.15 12.95
C GLY A 117 11.49 7.46 12.42
N VAL A 118 10.17 7.51 12.29
CA VAL A 118 9.43 8.70 11.84
C VAL A 118 8.51 9.15 12.97
N SER A 119 8.58 10.44 13.33
CA SER A 119 7.75 11.00 14.39
C SER A 119 6.27 11.02 13.99
N ASP A 120 5.38 10.90 14.98
CA ASP A 120 3.94 10.97 14.73
C ASP A 120 3.53 12.32 14.07
N ALA A 121 4.18 13.43 14.44
CA ALA A 121 3.93 14.73 13.79
C ALA A 121 4.27 14.76 12.29
N HIS A 122 5.34 14.06 11.86
CA HIS A 122 5.63 13.92 10.43
C HIS A 122 4.61 13.04 9.72
N ILE A 123 4.11 12.00 10.39
CA ILE A 123 3.05 11.14 9.84
C ILE A 123 1.74 11.93 9.71
N ASP A 124 1.37 12.72 10.73
CA ASP A 124 0.22 13.62 10.68
C ASP A 124 0.31 14.54 9.46
N ALA A 125 1.44 15.24 9.30
CA ALA A 125 1.65 16.14 8.18
C ALA A 125 1.56 15.43 6.81
N TYR A 126 2.07 14.21 6.71
CA TYR A 126 1.96 13.40 5.49
C TYR A 126 0.51 13.03 5.18
N VAL A 127 -0.25 12.53 6.17
CA VAL A 127 -1.64 12.11 5.95
C VAL A 127 -2.54 13.32 5.67
N GLU A 128 -2.31 14.46 6.32
CA GLU A 128 -3.09 15.67 6.05
C GLU A 128 -2.85 16.23 4.64
N GLU A 129 -1.61 16.20 4.12
CA GLU A 129 -1.36 16.54 2.71
C GLU A 129 -1.98 15.49 1.76
N LEU A 130 -1.95 14.20 2.12
CA LEU A 130 -2.60 13.15 1.32
C LEU A 130 -4.11 13.41 1.19
N ARG A 131 -4.78 13.73 2.31
CA ARG A 131 -6.20 14.14 2.34
C ARG A 131 -6.44 15.45 1.59
N ALA A 132 -5.50 16.40 1.66
CA ALA A 132 -5.58 17.64 0.90
C ALA A 132 -5.51 17.39 -0.62
N ILE A 133 -4.67 16.46 -1.08
CA ILE A 133 -4.62 16.04 -2.49
C ILE A 133 -5.95 15.44 -2.92
N VAL A 134 -6.49 14.48 -2.15
CA VAL A 134 -7.80 13.85 -2.42
C VAL A 134 -8.90 14.89 -2.58
N ARG A 135 -8.97 15.88 -1.67
CA ARG A 135 -9.94 16.98 -1.74
C ARG A 135 -9.71 17.91 -2.93
N ARG A 136 -8.47 18.36 -3.13
CA ARG A 136 -8.10 19.31 -4.20
C ARG A 136 -8.38 18.74 -5.58
N GLU A 137 -8.16 17.44 -5.77
CA GLU A 137 -8.42 16.76 -7.04
C GLU A 137 -9.82 16.16 -7.17
N ARG A 138 -10.66 16.32 -6.14
CA ARG A 138 -12.03 15.80 -6.11
C ARG A 138 -12.08 14.29 -6.40
N LEU A 139 -11.19 13.52 -5.75
CA LEU A 139 -11.14 12.06 -5.90
C LEU A 139 -12.25 11.43 -5.04
N THR A 140 -13.47 11.43 -5.55
CA THR A 140 -14.69 11.13 -4.79
C THR A 140 -14.88 9.66 -4.45
N ARG A 141 -14.07 8.75 -5.03
CA ARG A 141 -14.16 7.29 -4.76
C ARG A 141 -13.18 6.82 -3.70
N LEU A 142 -12.39 7.75 -3.12
CA LEU A 142 -11.38 7.44 -2.13
C LEU A 142 -11.78 7.96 -0.75
N THR A 143 -11.61 7.12 0.27
CA THR A 143 -11.65 7.51 1.69
C THR A 143 -10.37 7.06 2.38
N THR A 144 -10.11 7.58 3.58
CA THR A 144 -8.98 7.16 4.41
C THR A 144 -9.48 6.48 5.68
N PHE A 145 -8.73 5.49 6.18
CA PHE A 145 -8.91 4.83 7.46
C PHE A 145 -7.56 4.76 8.17
N ASP A 146 -7.49 5.20 9.43
CA ASP A 146 -6.24 5.19 10.22
C ASP A 146 -6.52 5.07 11.72
N LEU A 147 -5.48 4.99 12.54
CA LEU A 147 -5.63 4.80 13.99
C LEU A 147 -6.39 5.93 14.71
N ARG A 148 -6.53 7.12 14.14
CA ARG A 148 -7.34 8.21 14.70
C ARG A 148 -8.83 7.90 14.57
N GLU A 149 -9.24 7.26 13.47
CA GLU A 149 -10.64 6.83 13.28
C GLU A 149 -11.02 5.70 14.23
N VAL A 150 -10.07 4.82 14.55
CA VAL A 150 -10.31 3.64 15.41
C VAL A 150 -10.31 4.01 16.90
N TYR A 151 -9.36 4.83 17.33
CA TYR A 151 -9.06 5.05 18.74
C TYR A 151 -9.17 6.52 19.18
N GLY A 152 -9.75 7.39 18.34
CA GLY A 152 -10.05 8.78 18.66
C GLY A 152 -8.82 9.58 19.09
N ASP A 153 -8.93 10.27 20.22
CA ASP A 153 -7.90 11.20 20.73
C ASP A 153 -6.81 10.53 21.58
N LEU A 154 -6.80 9.19 21.66
CA LEU A 154 -5.75 8.48 22.41
C LEU A 154 -4.35 8.86 21.88
N PRO A 155 -3.34 9.03 22.76
CA PRO A 155 -1.95 9.21 22.33
C PRO A 155 -1.51 8.05 21.43
N TYR A 156 -0.71 8.34 20.40
CA TYR A 156 -0.31 7.33 19.42
C TYR A 156 0.42 6.12 20.02
N ALA A 157 1.20 6.32 21.09
CA ALA A 157 1.79 5.22 21.84
C ALA A 157 0.74 4.28 22.46
N GLY A 158 -0.33 4.84 23.03
CA GLY A 158 -1.47 4.08 23.56
C GLY A 158 -2.25 3.36 22.45
N LYS A 159 -2.48 4.02 21.31
CA LYS A 159 -3.09 3.40 20.12
C LYS A 159 -2.28 2.19 19.65
N ARG A 160 -0.95 2.33 19.50
CA ARG A 160 -0.05 1.24 19.12
C ARG A 160 -0.07 0.09 20.14
N ALA A 161 -0.08 0.41 21.43
CA ALA A 161 -0.16 -0.59 22.49
C ALA A 161 -1.46 -1.41 22.43
N LEU A 162 -2.60 -0.77 22.14
CA LEU A 162 -3.89 -1.45 21.94
C LEU A 162 -3.86 -2.37 20.72
N VAL A 163 -3.33 -1.89 19.58
CA VAL A 163 -3.14 -2.73 18.38
C VAL A 163 -2.26 -3.94 18.70
N ASP A 164 -1.14 -3.72 19.40
CA ASP A 164 -0.20 -4.77 19.78
C ASP A 164 -0.80 -5.78 20.76
N ALA A 165 -1.69 -5.34 21.65
CA ALA A 165 -2.32 -6.20 22.64
C ALA A 165 -3.44 -7.07 22.04
N VAL A 166 -4.22 -6.52 21.11
CA VAL A 166 -5.41 -7.19 20.56
C VAL A 166 -5.07 -8.04 19.33
N TYR A 167 -4.23 -7.53 18.44
CA TYR A 167 -4.08 -8.10 17.09
C TYR A 167 -2.70 -8.66 16.79
N ALA A 168 -1.65 -8.25 17.50
CA ALA A 168 -0.31 -8.61 17.11
C ALA A 168 0.07 -10.03 17.54
N PRO A 169 0.53 -10.90 16.63
CA PRO A 169 0.89 -12.27 16.97
C PRO A 169 2.08 -12.32 17.93
N SER A 170 2.25 -13.45 18.62
CA SER A 170 3.48 -13.70 19.37
C SER A 170 4.69 -13.76 18.44
N MET A 171 5.86 -13.37 18.95
CA MET A 171 7.10 -13.44 18.18
C MET A 171 7.43 -14.89 17.78
N GLU A 172 7.12 -15.85 18.63
CA GLU A 172 7.28 -17.28 18.33
C GLU A 172 6.44 -17.71 17.13
N SER A 173 5.14 -17.38 17.12
CA SER A 173 4.25 -17.66 15.99
C SER A 173 4.75 -16.98 14.71
N LEU A 174 5.19 -15.73 14.83
CA LEU A 174 5.71 -14.98 13.69
C LEU A 174 6.98 -15.61 13.10
N TRP A 175 7.90 -16.09 13.94
CA TRP A 175 9.10 -16.79 13.49
C TRP A 175 8.79 -18.14 12.86
N ALA A 176 7.84 -18.90 13.42
CA ALA A 176 7.38 -20.15 12.83
C ALA A 176 6.79 -19.91 11.43
N GLN A 177 5.90 -18.92 11.29
CA GLN A 177 5.33 -18.52 10.01
C GLN A 177 6.39 -18.05 9.01
N ALA A 178 7.32 -17.19 9.42
CA ALA A 178 8.37 -16.69 8.52
C ALA A 178 9.32 -17.79 8.02
N ARG A 179 9.38 -18.95 8.68
CA ARG A 179 10.12 -20.14 8.24
C ARG A 179 9.30 -21.05 7.32
N ALA A 180 8.01 -21.20 7.62
CA ALA A 180 7.13 -22.16 6.93
C ALA A 180 6.41 -21.57 5.70
N ASP A 181 6.10 -20.28 5.71
CA ASP A 181 5.31 -19.60 4.69
C ASP A 181 6.17 -18.69 3.80
N ALA A 182 6.23 -19.03 2.51
CA ALA A 182 7.03 -18.31 1.53
C ALA A 182 6.56 -16.84 1.33
N ASP A 183 5.26 -16.56 1.47
CA ASP A 183 4.72 -15.20 1.38
C ASP A 183 5.22 -14.33 2.55
N THR A 184 5.12 -14.86 3.78
CA THR A 184 5.65 -14.20 4.99
C THR A 184 7.14 -13.98 4.88
N GLN A 185 7.89 -14.96 4.38
CA GLN A 185 9.33 -14.82 4.18
C GLN A 185 9.68 -13.73 3.15
N ARG A 186 8.95 -13.67 2.03
CA ARG A 186 9.10 -12.60 1.03
C ARG A 186 8.82 -11.23 1.62
N LEU A 187 7.73 -11.08 2.35
CA LEU A 187 7.36 -9.83 3.02
C LEU A 187 8.45 -9.40 4.01
N TYR A 188 8.92 -10.31 4.87
CA TYR A 188 10.02 -10.05 5.79
C TYR A 188 11.27 -9.56 5.08
N ARG A 189 11.69 -10.23 3.99
CA ARG A 189 12.87 -9.83 3.21
C ARG A 189 12.70 -8.44 2.59
N GLY A 190 11.52 -8.14 2.05
CA GLY A 190 11.19 -6.83 1.50
C GLY A 190 11.27 -5.71 2.55
N ILE A 191 10.67 -5.94 3.72
CA ILE A 191 10.72 -5.01 4.88
C ILE A 191 12.17 -4.79 5.32
N ALA A 192 12.92 -5.87 5.54
CA ALA A 192 14.31 -5.80 6.00
C ALA A 192 15.19 -5.02 5.00
N ARG A 193 15.00 -5.24 3.70
CA ARG A 193 15.67 -4.48 2.64
C ARG A 193 15.33 -3.00 2.71
N SER A 194 14.04 -2.65 2.81
CA SER A 194 13.61 -1.24 2.87
C SER A 194 14.19 -0.52 4.08
N LEU A 195 14.12 -1.14 5.26
CA LEU A 195 14.68 -0.58 6.49
C LEU A 195 16.20 -0.41 6.43
N ALA A 196 16.91 -1.37 5.82
CA ALA A 196 18.35 -1.29 5.65
C ALA A 196 18.73 -0.14 4.70
N GLU A 197 17.97 0.10 3.64
CA GLU A 197 18.18 1.23 2.73
C GLU A 197 17.88 2.57 3.41
N ASP A 198 16.84 2.64 4.24
CA ASP A 198 16.48 3.86 4.95
C ASP A 198 17.50 4.22 6.04
N ALA A 199 18.08 3.21 6.69
CA ALA A 199 19.08 3.40 7.74
C ALA A 199 20.47 3.82 7.25
N ARG A 200 20.78 3.71 5.94
CA ARG A 200 22.11 4.09 5.39
C ARG A 200 22.47 5.55 5.64
N ALA A 201 21.50 6.40 5.94
CA ALA A 201 21.72 7.81 6.25
C ALA A 201 22.15 8.07 7.71
N VAL A 202 22.08 7.07 8.60
CA VAL A 202 22.30 7.25 10.04
C VAL A 202 23.47 6.38 10.52
N ALA A 203 24.48 7.02 11.12
CA ALA A 203 25.59 6.30 11.75
C ALA A 203 25.08 5.50 12.96
N PHE A 204 25.37 4.19 13.01
CA PHE A 204 25.03 3.37 14.16
C PHE A 204 26.18 3.33 15.18
N PRO A 205 25.94 3.73 16.44
CA PRO A 205 26.95 3.60 17.47
C PRO A 205 27.07 2.13 17.90
N GLY A 206 28.23 1.51 17.66
CA GLY A 206 28.56 0.18 18.18
C GLY A 206 28.93 -0.86 17.11
N PRO A 207 29.08 -2.13 17.52
CA PRO A 207 29.59 -3.17 16.65
C PRO A 207 28.57 -3.55 15.57
N ARG A 208 29.08 -3.99 14.40
CA ARG A 208 28.26 -4.44 13.26
C ARG A 208 27.26 -5.54 13.62
N SER A 209 27.58 -6.39 14.60
CA SER A 209 26.69 -7.44 15.10
C SER A 209 25.45 -6.88 15.82
N ALA A 210 25.61 -5.81 16.60
CA ALA A 210 24.51 -5.11 17.27
C ALA A 210 23.60 -4.41 16.25
N LEU A 211 24.19 -3.77 15.23
CA LEU A 211 23.46 -3.18 14.12
C LEU A 211 22.58 -4.22 13.38
N ARG A 212 23.17 -5.37 13.04
CA ARG A 212 22.44 -6.46 12.38
C ARG A 212 21.27 -6.97 13.23
N ARG A 213 21.47 -7.08 14.54
CA ARG A 213 20.41 -7.50 15.48
C ARG A 213 19.29 -6.46 15.55
N ALA A 214 19.63 -5.19 15.73
CA ALA A 214 18.65 -4.10 15.77
C ALA A 214 17.82 -4.02 14.48
N HIS A 215 18.44 -4.15 13.30
CA HIS A 215 17.71 -4.19 12.04
C HIS A 215 16.77 -5.38 11.93
N ARG A 216 17.22 -6.57 12.36
CA ARG A 216 16.41 -7.77 12.35
C ARG A 216 15.20 -7.62 13.26
N ASP A 217 15.42 -7.17 14.49
CA ASP A 217 14.36 -7.03 15.50
C ASP A 217 13.33 -5.97 15.06
N ARG A 218 13.80 -4.86 14.47
CA ARG A 218 12.96 -3.83 13.85
C ARG A 218 12.15 -4.37 12.67
N ALA A 219 12.76 -5.16 11.79
CA ALA A 219 12.07 -5.77 10.65
C ALA A 219 10.96 -6.75 11.10
N TYR A 220 11.22 -7.57 12.12
CA TYR A 220 10.17 -8.40 12.70
C TYR A 220 9.10 -7.58 13.41
N GLY A 221 9.45 -6.48 14.08
CA GLY A 221 8.48 -5.55 14.66
C GLY A 221 7.52 -4.99 13.61
N VAL A 222 8.04 -4.57 12.44
CA VAL A 222 7.21 -4.06 11.33
C VAL A 222 6.33 -5.17 10.77
N LEU A 223 6.87 -6.37 10.57
CA LEU A 223 6.09 -7.53 10.11
C LEU A 223 4.96 -7.87 11.09
N ARG A 224 5.26 -7.90 12.39
CA ARG A 224 4.31 -8.16 13.48
C ARG A 224 3.16 -7.16 13.46
N ARG A 225 3.46 -5.87 13.38
CA ARG A 225 2.45 -4.81 13.32
C ARG A 225 1.71 -4.76 11.98
N SER A 226 2.33 -5.19 10.89
CA SER A 226 1.66 -5.34 9.60
C SER A 226 0.57 -6.41 9.65
N ARG A 227 0.82 -7.52 10.37
CA ARG A 227 -0.22 -8.53 10.65
C ARG A 227 -1.33 -7.95 11.53
N ALA A 228 -0.95 -7.30 12.64
CA ALA A 228 -1.90 -6.68 13.55
C ALA A 228 -2.82 -5.67 12.83
N TRP A 229 -2.25 -4.82 11.97
CA TRP A 229 -3.00 -3.85 11.18
C TRP A 229 -3.92 -4.53 10.16
N CYS A 230 -3.47 -5.62 9.54
CA CYS A 230 -4.29 -6.38 8.62
C CYS A 230 -5.53 -6.98 9.30
N ASP A 231 -5.43 -7.40 10.55
CA ASP A 231 -6.53 -8.01 11.29
C ASP A 231 -7.49 -6.92 11.82
N LEU A 232 -6.95 -5.80 12.30
CA LEU A 232 -7.76 -4.63 12.68
C LEU A 232 -8.59 -4.10 11.50
N ILE A 233 -7.99 -3.99 10.31
CA ILE A 233 -8.72 -3.61 9.08
C ILE A 233 -9.84 -4.62 8.79
N ALA A 234 -9.58 -5.92 8.98
CA ALA A 234 -10.58 -6.95 8.72
C ALA A 234 -11.77 -6.83 9.67
N ASP A 235 -11.56 -6.44 10.93
CA ASP A 235 -12.65 -6.21 11.89
C ASP A 235 -13.52 -5.00 11.51
N HIS A 236 -12.90 -3.92 11.01
CA HIS A 236 -13.62 -2.69 10.65
C HIS A 236 -14.20 -2.71 9.23
N HIS A 237 -13.60 -3.52 8.34
CA HIS A 237 -14.00 -3.69 6.95
C HIS A 237 -14.11 -5.18 6.57
N PRO A 238 -14.98 -5.95 7.26
CA PRO A 238 -15.05 -7.41 7.12
C PRO A 238 -15.51 -7.86 5.74
N ARG A 239 -16.31 -7.02 5.08
CA ARG A 239 -16.72 -7.20 3.69
C ARG A 239 -15.93 -6.20 2.84
N SER A 240 -14.76 -6.61 2.37
CA SER A 240 -13.94 -5.83 1.44
C SER A 240 -13.07 -6.73 0.56
N VAL A 241 -12.77 -6.26 -0.65
CA VAL A 241 -11.74 -6.85 -1.51
C VAL A 241 -10.39 -6.32 -1.06
N ARG A 242 -9.53 -7.20 -0.54
CA ARG A 242 -8.27 -6.79 0.10
C ARG A 242 -7.18 -6.56 -0.93
N LEU A 243 -6.78 -5.31 -1.13
CA LEU A 243 -5.63 -4.96 -1.95
C LEU A 243 -4.35 -4.94 -1.10
N SER A 244 -3.20 -5.01 -1.78
CA SER A 244 -1.88 -4.95 -1.17
C SER A 244 -0.91 -4.24 -2.10
N VAL A 245 -0.07 -3.36 -1.58
CA VAL A 245 1.07 -2.82 -2.32
C VAL A 245 2.26 -3.79 -2.37
N HIS A 246 2.18 -4.95 -1.72
CA HIS A 246 3.22 -5.97 -1.78
C HIS A 246 2.87 -7.05 -2.81
N PRO A 247 3.88 -7.65 -3.47
CA PRO A 247 3.64 -8.75 -4.38
C PRO A 247 2.88 -9.89 -3.70
N GLN A 248 1.87 -10.44 -4.38
CA GLN A 248 1.08 -11.58 -3.90
C GLN A 248 1.18 -12.74 -4.90
N ARG A 249 1.19 -13.98 -4.39
CA ARG A 249 1.09 -15.19 -5.21
C ARG A 249 -0.31 -15.36 -5.79
N SER A 250 -0.45 -16.20 -6.81
CA SER A 250 -1.76 -16.65 -7.28
C SER A 250 -2.55 -17.33 -6.15
N GLY A 251 -3.87 -17.12 -6.12
CA GLY A 251 -4.75 -17.66 -5.07
C GLY A 251 -4.63 -17.03 -3.67
N ALA A 252 -3.81 -15.99 -3.49
CA ALA A 252 -3.72 -15.29 -2.21
C ALA A 252 -5.01 -14.50 -1.90
N ALA A 253 -5.39 -14.45 -0.62
CA ALA A 253 -6.55 -13.66 -0.17
C ALA A 253 -6.42 -12.15 -0.46
N LYS A 254 -5.18 -11.65 -0.58
CA LYS A 254 -4.87 -10.26 -0.94
C LYS A 254 -4.52 -10.19 -2.42
N PHE A 255 -5.00 -9.14 -3.09
CA PHE A 255 -4.63 -8.81 -4.46
C PHE A 255 -3.48 -7.79 -4.46
N GLY A 256 -2.31 -8.20 -4.94
CA GLY A 256 -1.19 -7.28 -5.14
C GLY A 256 -1.51 -6.30 -6.26
N ILE A 257 -1.43 -4.99 -6.02
CA ILE A 257 -1.72 -3.94 -7.00
C ILE A 257 -0.51 -3.01 -7.21
N ARG A 258 -0.17 -2.73 -8.46
CA ARG A 258 0.75 -1.66 -8.85
C ARG A 258 0.01 -0.34 -8.87
N LEU A 259 0.61 0.69 -8.29
CA LEU A 259 0.04 2.04 -8.28
C LEU A 259 0.50 2.87 -9.48
N LEU A 260 1.73 2.63 -9.92
CA LEU A 260 2.39 3.26 -11.06
C LEU A 260 3.40 2.26 -11.64
N GLU A 261 3.85 2.52 -12.88
CA GLU A 261 4.93 1.76 -13.51
C GLU A 261 6.23 1.93 -12.75
N ALA A 262 6.97 0.83 -12.57
CA ALA A 262 8.25 0.81 -11.87
C ALA A 262 9.04 -0.45 -12.24
N ASP A 263 10.37 -0.34 -12.30
CA ASP A 263 11.24 -1.50 -12.58
C ASP A 263 11.36 -2.44 -11.35
N ASP A 264 11.32 -1.88 -10.13
CA ASP A 264 11.28 -2.66 -8.90
C ASP A 264 9.82 -2.95 -8.50
N VAL A 265 9.47 -4.24 -8.43
CA VAL A 265 8.14 -4.71 -8.03
C VAL A 265 7.74 -4.30 -6.60
N TRP A 266 8.71 -3.91 -5.76
CA TRP A 266 8.49 -3.37 -4.42
C TRP A 266 8.40 -1.86 -4.36
N ALA A 267 8.61 -1.14 -5.47
CA ALA A 267 8.54 0.31 -5.48
C ALA A 267 7.15 0.78 -5.06
N THR A 268 7.11 1.76 -4.16
CA THR A 268 5.90 2.45 -3.74
C THR A 268 6.15 3.96 -3.78
N PRO A 269 5.10 4.78 -3.94
CA PRO A 269 5.23 6.23 -4.07
C PRO A 269 6.01 6.89 -2.94
N TRP A 270 5.89 6.34 -1.72
CA TRP A 270 6.56 6.86 -0.54
C TRP A 270 8.01 6.42 -0.36
N HIS A 271 8.51 5.54 -1.23
CA HIS A 271 9.93 5.13 -1.29
C HIS A 271 10.58 5.54 -2.62
N SER A 272 9.98 6.47 -3.36
CA SER A 272 10.39 6.81 -4.72
C SER A 272 10.06 8.28 -5.06
N ALA A 273 10.54 8.71 -6.23
CA ALA A 273 10.13 9.92 -6.91
C ALA A 273 9.55 9.54 -8.30
N ALA A 274 8.62 10.35 -8.78
CA ALA A 274 8.07 10.20 -10.13
C ALA A 274 9.03 10.81 -11.17
N LEU A 275 9.24 10.10 -12.27
CA LEU A 275 9.85 10.60 -13.50
C LEU A 275 8.79 10.62 -14.60
N ARG A 276 8.60 11.76 -15.26
CA ARG A 276 7.84 11.88 -16.49
C ARG A 276 8.76 11.57 -17.66
N CYS A 277 8.47 10.50 -18.38
CA CYS A 277 9.25 10.04 -19.54
C CYS A 277 8.96 10.90 -20.77
N ALA A 278 9.86 10.86 -21.76
CA ALA A 278 9.73 11.62 -23.02
C ALA A 278 8.49 11.24 -23.84
N ASP A 279 8.02 10.00 -23.70
CA ASP A 279 6.75 9.50 -24.27
C ASP A 279 5.50 10.02 -23.53
N GLY A 280 5.67 10.84 -22.49
CA GLY A 280 4.60 11.36 -21.64
C GLY A 280 4.16 10.40 -20.53
N GLY A 281 4.70 9.18 -20.49
CA GLY A 281 4.46 8.19 -19.44
C GLY A 281 5.07 8.57 -18.10
N TRP A 282 4.70 7.85 -17.04
CA TRP A 282 5.20 8.06 -15.68
C TRP A 282 5.85 6.78 -15.15
N ARG A 283 6.97 6.92 -14.47
CA ARG A 283 7.65 5.81 -13.78
C ARG A 283 8.05 6.22 -12.37
N LEU A 284 7.96 5.29 -11.42
CA LEU A 284 8.55 5.42 -10.09
C LEU A 284 9.96 4.87 -10.11
N MET A 285 10.89 5.64 -9.54
CA MET A 285 12.27 5.22 -9.31
C MET A 285 12.84 5.98 -8.11
N ARG A 286 14.05 5.63 -7.67
CA ARG A 286 14.70 6.38 -6.59
C ARG A 286 14.99 7.80 -7.07
N ARG A 287 14.88 8.79 -6.19
CA ARG A 287 15.23 10.18 -6.51
C ARG A 287 16.62 10.29 -7.16
N ALA A 288 17.63 9.63 -6.62
CA ALA A 288 18.99 9.68 -7.16
C ALA A 288 19.09 9.14 -8.60
N ASP A 289 18.20 8.24 -9.01
CA ASP A 289 18.14 7.72 -10.38
C ASP A 289 17.41 8.72 -11.28
N ALA A 290 16.26 9.24 -10.82
CA ALA A 290 15.48 10.25 -11.55
C ALA A 290 16.28 11.54 -11.80
N GLU A 291 17.12 11.95 -10.86
CA GLU A 291 17.98 13.13 -10.97
C GLU A 291 19.06 13.00 -12.05
N ARG A 292 19.54 11.78 -12.30
CA ARG A 292 20.48 11.51 -13.40
C ARG A 292 19.81 11.57 -14.76
N LEU A 293 18.54 11.18 -14.84
CA LEU A 293 17.77 11.04 -16.08
C LEU A 293 16.96 12.28 -16.45
N GLY A 294 16.71 13.17 -15.50
CA GLY A 294 15.76 14.27 -15.68
C GLY A 294 16.18 15.59 -15.03
N ARG A 295 15.28 16.57 -15.17
CA ARG A 295 15.32 17.87 -14.49
C ARG A 295 14.25 17.88 -13.40
N LEU A 296 14.62 18.37 -12.21
CA LEU A 296 13.66 18.56 -11.13
C LEU A 296 12.62 19.63 -11.52
N VAL A 297 11.35 19.26 -11.40
CA VAL A 297 10.20 20.16 -11.54
C VAL A 297 9.73 20.58 -10.16
N VAL A 298 9.59 21.89 -9.97
CA VAL A 298 9.07 22.51 -8.75
C VAL A 298 7.65 23.02 -9.02
N ARG A 299 6.71 22.69 -8.15
CA ARG A 299 5.32 23.19 -8.21
C ARG A 299 4.96 23.83 -6.88
N HIS A 300 4.39 25.04 -6.93
CA HIS A 300 4.02 25.81 -5.73
C HIS A 300 5.17 25.90 -4.71
N GLY A 301 6.39 26.16 -5.18
CA GLY A 301 7.58 26.28 -4.34
C GLY A 301 8.12 24.97 -3.73
N ARG A 302 7.54 23.81 -4.07
CA ARG A 302 7.97 22.49 -3.56
C ARG A 302 8.46 21.57 -4.69
N PRO A 303 9.52 20.76 -4.47
CA PRO A 303 9.88 19.67 -5.37
C PRO A 303 8.68 18.75 -5.67
N SER A 304 8.41 18.47 -6.94
CA SER A 304 7.22 17.71 -7.36
C SER A 304 7.58 16.37 -8.00
N HIS A 305 8.42 16.38 -9.04
CA HIS A 305 8.83 15.21 -9.82
C HIS A 305 10.03 15.57 -10.69
N PHE A 306 10.56 14.60 -11.44
CA PHE A 306 11.52 14.84 -12.51
C PHE A 306 10.86 14.74 -13.88
N GLU A 307 11.31 15.53 -14.83
CA GLU A 307 10.95 15.41 -16.26
C GLU A 307 12.19 14.96 -17.02
N ALA A 308 12.05 13.90 -17.85
CA ALA A 308 13.15 13.36 -18.64
C ALA A 308 13.75 14.43 -19.56
N ARG A 309 15.06 14.38 -19.74
CA ARG A 309 15.79 15.27 -20.65
C ARG A 309 15.53 14.91 -22.11
#